data_AF-A0A3D9RKA4-F1
#
_entry.id   AF-A0A3D9RKA4-F1
#
_cell.length_a   1.000
_cell.length_b   1.000
_cell.length_c   1.000
_cell.angle_alpha   90.00
_cell.angle_beta   90.00
_cell.angle_gamma   90.00
#
_symmetry.space_group_name_H-M   'P 1'
#
loop_
_entity.id
_entity.type
_entity.pdbx_description
1 polymer ?
#
loop_
_entity_poly.entity_id
_entity_poly.type
_entity_poly.pdbx_seq_one_letter_code
_entity_poly.pdbx_strand_id
1 'polypeptide(L)'
;MKKTIYVIAFSILFLSACKNDKKQTESHDASMEETNMHQQDEHSSMDNSSMQGDLKSTTEKNSSSSEIIDAYLQLKNALTEDSKDKAAEAGNKILTAFSNFDMTKLSDEQHMTYMEIMENSKEHAEHIIKSPIDHQREHFEELSKDVNDLIELIGTDKTLYVDFCPMYNNNKGAMWLSETETIKNPYLGTKMPTCGKMQKKIN
;
A
#
# COMPACT_ATOMS: atom_id res chain seq x y z
N MET A 1 -17.35 -0.83 58.45
CA MET A 1 -18.38 -1.26 57.47
C MET A 1 -19.67 -0.50 57.75
N LYS A 2 -20.00 0.51 56.93
CA LYS A 2 -21.36 1.06 56.85
C LYS A 2 -21.65 1.29 55.37
N LYS A 3 -22.67 0.58 54.89
CA LYS A 3 -23.13 0.54 53.51
C LYS A 3 -24.03 1.75 53.26
N THR A 4 -23.85 2.42 52.13
CA THR A 4 -24.80 3.45 51.68
C THR A 4 -25.41 3.01 50.36
N ILE A 5 -26.72 3.22 50.29
CA ILE A 5 -27.71 2.61 49.40
C ILE A 5 -27.83 3.38 48.07
N TYR A 6 -28.14 2.64 47.00
CA TYR A 6 -28.45 3.11 45.65
C TYR A 6 -29.74 3.93 45.57
N VAL A 7 -29.77 4.92 44.67
CA VAL A 7 -31.01 5.44 44.06
C VAL A 7 -30.83 5.49 42.55
N ILE A 8 -31.82 4.92 41.87
CA ILE A 8 -31.99 4.74 40.42
C ILE A 8 -32.89 5.86 39.87
N ALA A 9 -32.71 6.15 38.57
CA ALA A 9 -33.66 6.74 37.61
C ALA A 9 -33.58 8.28 37.44
N PHE A 10 -33.79 8.90 36.27
CA PHE A 10 -34.61 8.53 35.09
C PHE A 10 -34.00 9.19 33.82
N SER A 11 -34.11 8.51 32.67
CA SER A 11 -33.82 9.03 31.33
C SER A 11 -34.90 9.99 30.81
N ILE A 12 -34.55 11.12 30.18
CA ILE A 12 -35.36 11.85 29.16
C ILE A 12 -34.35 12.62 28.25
N LEU A 13 -34.09 12.18 27.00
CA LEU A 13 -34.78 12.45 25.72
C LEU A 13 -34.23 13.69 24.98
N PHE A 14 -33.70 13.45 23.78
CA PHE A 14 -33.19 14.43 22.82
C PHE A 14 -34.32 15.30 22.25
N LEU A 15 -34.04 16.60 22.06
CA LEU A 15 -34.74 17.44 21.09
C LEU A 15 -33.70 18.14 20.21
N SER A 16 -33.57 17.65 18.97
CA SER A 16 -32.93 18.38 17.89
C SER A 16 -33.97 19.32 17.27
N ALA A 17 -33.62 20.60 17.15
CA ALA A 17 -34.38 21.59 16.40
C ALA A 17 -33.42 22.45 15.59
N CYS A 18 -33.52 22.37 14.26
CA CYS A 18 -33.37 23.51 13.36
C CYS A 18 -34.13 23.20 12.07
N LYS A 19 -35.07 24.08 11.77
CA LYS A 19 -36.05 24.07 10.69
C LYS A 19 -35.56 24.98 9.56
N ASN A 20 -35.74 24.58 8.31
CA ASN A 20 -35.97 25.52 7.21
C ASN A 20 -36.87 24.87 6.13
N ASP A 21 -37.61 25.72 5.44
CA ASP A 21 -38.99 25.56 4.97
C ASP A 21 -39.27 24.84 3.63
N LYS A 22 -40.48 24.21 3.59
CA LYS A 22 -41.52 24.14 2.53
C LYS A 22 -41.30 23.44 1.16
N LYS A 23 -42.04 22.32 0.96
CA LYS A 23 -43.30 22.13 0.17
C LYS A 23 -43.53 20.61 -0.05
N GLN A 24 -44.59 20.00 0.49
CA GLN A 24 -45.87 19.59 -0.18
C GLN A 24 -45.67 18.66 -1.39
N THR A 25 -46.25 17.44 -1.56
CA THR A 25 -47.48 16.80 -1.05
C THR A 25 -47.45 15.27 -1.30
N GLU A 26 -48.12 14.50 -0.43
CA GLU A 26 -48.78 13.14 -0.47
C GLU A 26 -49.09 12.49 -1.85
N SER A 27 -49.41 11.18 -2.05
CA SER A 27 -49.50 9.91 -1.28
C SER A 27 -49.96 8.76 -2.24
N HIS A 28 -49.94 7.49 -1.77
CA HIS A 28 -50.66 6.27 -2.25
C HIS A 28 -50.15 5.57 -3.55
N ASP A 29 -50.19 4.24 -3.77
CA ASP A 29 -50.53 3.01 -3.01
C ASP A 29 -50.04 1.79 -3.87
N ALA A 30 -50.02 0.61 -3.23
CA ALA A 30 -49.71 -0.77 -3.60
C ALA A 30 -49.81 -1.35 -5.05
N SER A 31 -48.85 -2.27 -5.31
CA SER A 31 -49.00 -3.69 -5.76
C SER A 31 -49.14 -4.12 -7.25
N MET A 32 -48.20 -5.00 -7.63
CA MET A 32 -48.23 -6.21 -8.51
C MET A 32 -48.15 -6.14 -10.05
N GLU A 33 -47.17 -6.93 -10.57
CA GLU A 33 -46.98 -7.73 -11.81
C GLU A 33 -47.91 -7.49 -13.03
N GLU A 34 -47.53 -7.63 -14.32
CA GLU A 34 -46.53 -8.49 -15.00
C GLU A 34 -46.34 -8.03 -16.49
N THR A 35 -45.26 -8.51 -17.13
CA THR A 35 -45.16 -8.94 -18.54
C THR A 35 -44.72 -7.99 -19.68
N ASN A 36 -43.50 -8.28 -20.17
CA ASN A 36 -42.89 -8.22 -21.52
C ASN A 36 -43.06 -6.99 -22.45
N MET A 37 -41.91 -6.44 -22.90
CA MET A 37 -41.53 -6.44 -24.33
C MET A 37 -40.09 -5.97 -24.58
N HIS A 38 -39.49 -6.55 -25.63
CA HIS A 38 -38.12 -6.43 -26.17
C HIS A 38 -37.55 -5.03 -26.41
N GLN A 39 -36.22 -4.90 -26.26
CA GLN A 39 -35.21 -4.55 -27.29
C GLN A 39 -33.87 -4.31 -26.56
N GLN A 40 -32.90 -5.24 -26.62
CA GLN A 40 -31.73 -5.18 -27.51
C GLN A 40 -31.24 -3.76 -27.79
N ASP A 41 -30.18 -3.35 -27.09
CA ASP A 41 -29.15 -2.46 -27.63
C ASP A 41 -27.78 -2.87 -27.07
N GLU A 42 -26.82 -2.83 -27.99
CA GLU A 42 -25.51 -3.47 -27.97
C GLU A 42 -24.54 -2.78 -26.99
N HIS A 43 -23.97 -3.54 -26.05
CA HIS A 43 -22.77 -3.11 -25.35
C HIS A 43 -21.56 -3.50 -26.20
N SER A 44 -20.98 -2.49 -26.85
CA SER A 44 -19.68 -2.57 -27.50
C SER A 44 -18.62 -2.98 -26.48
N SER A 45 -18.11 -4.21 -26.63
CA SER A 45 -16.92 -4.66 -25.92
C SER A 45 -15.74 -3.84 -26.40
N MET A 46 -15.28 -2.92 -25.56
CA MET A 46 -13.99 -2.26 -25.73
C MET A 46 -12.91 -3.35 -25.76
N ASP A 47 -12.24 -3.42 -26.91
CA ASP A 47 -11.04 -4.19 -27.16
C ASP A 47 -9.99 -3.86 -26.08
N ASN A 48 -9.76 -4.81 -25.17
CA ASN A 48 -8.65 -4.77 -24.24
C ASN A 48 -7.39 -5.19 -25.01
N SER A 49 -6.92 -4.29 -25.87
CA SER A 49 -5.59 -4.35 -26.44
C SER A 49 -4.60 -4.23 -25.29
N SER A 50 -4.15 -5.38 -24.79
CA SER A 50 -2.99 -5.52 -23.95
C SER A 50 -1.79 -4.97 -24.73
N MET A 51 -1.52 -3.68 -24.56
CA MET A 51 -0.23 -3.11 -24.86
C MET A 51 0.76 -3.70 -23.84
N GLN A 52 1.27 -4.89 -24.19
CA GLN A 52 2.54 -5.38 -23.70
C GLN A 52 3.59 -4.42 -24.27
N GLY A 53 3.76 -3.29 -23.59
CA GLY A 53 4.87 -2.40 -23.86
C GLY A 53 6.13 -3.13 -23.45
N ASP A 54 6.94 -3.50 -24.45
CA ASP A 54 8.34 -3.87 -24.26
C ASP A 54 9.06 -2.67 -23.60
N LEU A 55 8.96 -2.59 -22.28
CA LEU A 55 9.76 -1.71 -21.45
C LEU A 55 11.17 -2.26 -21.47
N LYS A 56 11.94 -1.76 -22.43
CA LYS A 56 13.40 -1.87 -22.50
C LYS A 56 13.97 -1.45 -21.14
N SER A 57 14.26 -2.45 -20.32
CA SER A 57 14.82 -2.28 -18.99
C SER A 57 16.19 -1.60 -19.11
N THR A 58 16.28 -0.33 -18.70
CA THR A 58 17.56 0.37 -18.53
C THR A 58 18.20 -0.13 -17.24
N THR A 59 18.70 -1.36 -17.31
CA THR A 59 19.45 -2.07 -16.27
C THR A 59 20.90 -1.58 -16.25
N GLU A 60 21.13 -0.38 -15.72
CA GLU A 60 22.48 0.00 -15.33
C GLU A 60 22.79 -0.72 -14.01
N LYS A 61 23.81 -1.60 -14.04
CA LYS A 61 24.26 -2.31 -12.83
C LYS A 61 24.90 -1.31 -11.88
N ASN A 62 24.30 -1.12 -10.71
CA ASN A 62 24.83 -0.25 -9.68
C ASN A 62 24.76 -0.90 -8.30
N SER A 63 25.91 -1.09 -7.66
CA SER A 63 25.98 -1.67 -6.32
C SER A 63 25.81 -0.63 -5.20
N SER A 64 25.72 0.66 -5.50
CA SER A 64 25.56 1.69 -4.46
C SER A 64 24.23 1.60 -3.72
N SER A 65 23.18 1.06 -4.34
CA SER A 65 21.85 0.86 -3.73
C SER A 65 21.73 -0.45 -2.93
N SER A 66 22.75 -1.33 -2.98
CA SER A 66 22.64 -2.70 -2.47
C SER A 66 22.27 -2.79 -0.98
N GLU A 67 22.86 -1.94 -0.12
CA GLU A 67 22.58 -1.95 1.32
C GLU A 67 21.14 -1.53 1.63
N ILE A 68 20.63 -0.53 0.92
CA ILE A 68 19.25 -0.06 1.07
C ILE A 68 18.28 -1.16 0.63
N ILE A 69 18.54 -1.79 -0.52
CA ILE A 69 17.71 -2.87 -1.05
C ILE A 69 17.74 -4.09 -0.11
N ASP A 70 18.90 -4.47 0.43
CA ASP A 70 18.99 -5.59 1.37
C ASP A 70 18.22 -5.33 2.67
N ALA A 71 18.24 -4.09 3.16
CA ALA A 71 17.44 -3.70 4.32
C ALA A 71 15.93 -3.71 4.01
N TYR A 72 15.54 -3.21 2.84
CA TYR A 72 14.17 -3.28 2.34
C TYR A 72 13.67 -4.72 2.21
N LEU A 73 14.47 -5.63 1.64
CA LEU A 73 14.10 -7.04 1.48
C LEU A 73 13.95 -7.75 2.83
N GLN A 74 14.77 -7.41 3.83
CA GLN A 74 14.60 -7.90 5.19
C GLN A 74 13.26 -7.44 5.80
N LEU A 75 12.90 -6.17 5.60
CA LEU A 75 11.61 -5.64 6.04
C LEU A 75 10.45 -6.35 5.33
N LYS A 76 10.51 -6.44 4.00
CA LYS A 76 9.53 -7.16 3.18
C LYS A 76 9.32 -8.58 3.72
N ASN A 77 10.41 -9.34 3.91
CA ASN A 77 10.35 -10.72 4.38
C ASN A 77 9.78 -10.83 5.80
N ALA A 78 10.15 -9.92 6.71
CA ALA A 78 9.55 -9.88 8.05
C ALA A 78 8.02 -9.69 8.00
N LEU A 79 7.53 -8.83 7.09
CA LEU A 79 6.10 -8.59 6.91
C LEU A 79 5.36 -9.78 6.28
N THR A 80 6.03 -10.59 5.44
CA THR A 80 5.45 -11.86 4.94
C THR A 80 5.23 -12.90 6.05
N GLU A 81 6.03 -12.83 7.12
CA GLU A 81 5.96 -13.70 8.30
C GLU A 81 5.05 -13.14 9.41
N ASP A 82 4.34 -12.03 9.16
CA ASP A 82 3.58 -11.28 10.16
C ASP A 82 4.42 -10.84 11.38
N SER A 83 5.72 -10.63 11.20
CA SER A 83 6.65 -10.33 12.30
C SER A 83 6.84 -8.83 12.51
N LYS A 84 6.00 -8.23 13.38
CA LYS A 84 6.06 -6.80 13.74
C LYS A 84 7.44 -6.36 14.25
N ASP A 85 8.05 -7.16 15.11
CA ASP A 85 9.32 -6.79 15.76
C ASP A 85 10.50 -6.87 14.78
N LYS A 86 10.57 -7.92 13.95
CA LYS A 86 11.58 -8.00 12.87
C LYS A 86 11.40 -6.91 11.83
N ALA A 87 10.15 -6.51 11.53
CA ALA A 87 9.86 -5.38 10.65
C ALA A 87 10.41 -4.07 11.24
N ALA A 88 10.23 -3.84 12.55
CA ALA A 88 10.82 -2.68 13.22
C ALA A 88 12.36 -2.72 13.24
N GLU A 89 12.97 -3.89 13.45
CA GLU A 89 14.43 -4.05 13.35
C GLU A 89 14.94 -3.72 11.94
N ALA A 90 14.27 -4.21 10.90
CA ALA A 90 14.62 -3.91 9.51
C ALA A 90 14.40 -2.42 9.16
N GLY A 91 13.38 -1.77 9.72
CA GLY A 91 13.19 -0.32 9.64
C GLY A 91 14.42 0.46 10.13
N ASN A 92 15.03 0.06 11.24
CA ASN A 92 16.28 0.68 11.72
C ASN A 92 17.46 0.47 10.75
N LYS A 93 17.51 -0.69 10.09
CA LYS A 93 18.54 -0.97 9.07
C LYS A 93 18.36 -0.09 7.83
N ILE A 94 17.13 0.20 7.43
CA ILE A 94 16.83 1.14 6.34
C ILE A 94 17.34 2.54 6.69
N LEU A 95 17.04 3.05 7.89
CA LEU A 95 17.57 4.35 8.34
C LEU A 95 19.10 4.41 8.31
N THR A 96 19.74 3.32 8.74
CA THR A 96 21.20 3.19 8.73
C THR A 96 21.75 3.17 7.30
N ALA A 97 21.14 2.38 6.41
CA ALA A 97 21.58 2.25 5.01
C ALA A 97 21.48 3.59 4.25
N PHE A 98 20.37 4.32 4.40
CA PHE A 98 20.25 5.65 3.81
C PHE A 98 21.23 6.67 4.38
N SER A 99 21.59 6.56 5.67
CA SER A 99 22.56 7.44 6.31
C SER A 99 24.00 7.16 5.87
N ASN A 100 24.30 5.92 5.49
CA ASN A 100 25.62 5.48 5.04
C ASN A 100 25.83 5.63 3.53
N PHE A 101 24.77 5.93 2.78
CA PHE A 101 24.85 6.04 1.32
C PHE A 101 25.84 7.15 0.91
N ASP A 102 26.77 6.78 0.04
CA ASP A 102 27.77 7.70 -0.50
C ASP A 102 27.19 8.53 -1.65
N MET A 103 26.69 9.72 -1.32
CA MET A 103 26.12 10.66 -2.29
C MET A 103 27.13 11.15 -3.34
N THR A 104 28.44 10.96 -3.15
CA THR A 104 29.44 11.33 -4.16
C THR A 104 29.36 10.47 -5.43
N LYS A 105 28.61 9.35 -5.36
CA LYS A 105 28.34 8.45 -6.49
C LYS A 105 27.20 8.91 -7.40
N LEU A 106 26.51 9.98 -7.04
CA LEU A 106 25.38 10.53 -7.78
C LEU A 106 25.84 11.69 -8.66
N SER A 107 25.19 11.85 -9.82
CA SER A 107 25.29 13.09 -10.58
C SER A 107 24.55 14.23 -9.89
N ASP A 108 24.86 15.48 -10.27
CA ASP A 108 24.16 16.66 -9.76
C ASP A 108 22.64 16.60 -10.00
N GLU A 109 22.21 16.02 -11.14
CA GLU A 109 20.79 15.82 -11.46
C GLU A 109 20.13 14.76 -10.55
N GLN A 110 20.87 13.71 -10.19
CA GLN A 110 20.38 12.65 -9.31
C GLN A 110 20.30 13.09 -7.84
N HIS A 111 21.12 14.06 -7.40
CA HIS A 111 21.17 14.49 -5.99
C HIS A 111 19.81 14.94 -5.46
N MET A 112 19.09 15.79 -6.21
CA MET A 112 17.82 16.33 -5.74
C MET A 112 16.76 15.22 -5.57
N THR A 113 16.60 14.37 -6.58
CA THR A 113 15.64 13.26 -6.52
C THR A 113 16.02 12.23 -5.46
N TYR A 114 17.32 11.94 -5.30
CA TYR A 114 17.77 11.04 -4.23
C TYR A 114 17.45 11.59 -2.85
N MET A 115 17.62 12.89 -2.61
CA MET A 115 17.32 13.53 -1.33
C MET A 115 15.84 13.40 -0.97
N GLU A 116 14.94 13.62 -1.92
CA GLU A 116 13.50 13.45 -1.73
C GLU A 116 13.15 12.00 -1.38
N ILE A 117 13.64 11.03 -2.16
CA ILE A 117 13.47 9.60 -1.90
C ILE A 117 13.98 9.23 -0.51
N MET A 118 15.16 9.73 -0.13
CA MET A 118 15.79 9.47 1.16
C MET A 118 14.93 10.01 2.31
N GLU A 119 14.43 11.24 2.21
CA GLU A 119 13.61 11.86 3.25
C GLU A 119 12.28 11.11 3.45
N ASN A 120 11.57 10.81 2.37
CA ASN A 120 10.32 10.03 2.40
C ASN A 120 10.56 8.63 2.96
N SER A 121 11.59 7.94 2.46
CA SER A 121 11.94 6.59 2.92
C SER A 121 12.29 6.56 4.41
N LYS A 122 12.99 7.59 4.91
CA LYS A 122 13.32 7.73 6.33
C LYS A 122 12.05 7.94 7.17
N GLU A 123 11.15 8.82 6.74
CA GLU A 123 9.87 9.03 7.41
C GLU A 123 9.10 7.71 7.54
N HIS A 124 8.91 6.99 6.43
CA HIS A 124 8.20 5.71 6.43
C HIS A 124 8.89 4.67 7.30
N ALA A 125 10.21 4.56 7.26
CA ALA A 125 10.97 3.66 8.13
C ALA A 125 10.78 4.01 9.62
N GLU A 126 10.79 5.28 10.00
CA GLU A 126 10.54 5.72 11.38
C GLU A 126 9.14 5.36 11.87
N HIS A 127 8.13 5.47 11.02
CA HIS A 127 6.78 5.04 11.36
C HIS A 127 6.69 3.52 11.48
N ILE A 128 7.33 2.75 10.60
CA ILE A 128 7.37 1.28 10.66
C ILE A 128 7.98 0.81 11.98
N ILE A 129 9.05 1.45 12.46
CA ILE A 129 9.71 1.10 13.72
C ILE A 129 8.77 1.17 14.93
N LYS A 130 7.85 2.15 14.94
CA LYS A 130 7.03 2.49 16.10
C LYS A 130 5.61 1.91 16.06
N SER A 131 5.20 1.34 14.93
CA SER A 131 3.81 1.06 14.62
C SER A 131 3.38 -0.39 14.86
N PRO A 132 2.08 -0.65 15.09
CA PRO A 132 1.51 -1.99 14.95
C PRO A 132 1.55 -2.46 13.49
N ILE A 133 1.41 -3.77 13.26
CA ILE A 133 1.70 -4.38 11.96
C ILE A 133 0.84 -3.85 10.80
N ASP A 134 -0.42 -3.52 11.04
CA ASP A 134 -1.28 -2.99 9.99
C ASP A 134 -0.76 -1.62 9.50
N HIS A 135 -0.36 -0.74 10.41
CA HIS A 135 0.27 0.55 10.07
C HIS A 135 1.69 0.37 9.51
N GLN A 136 2.44 -0.66 9.93
CA GLN A 136 3.72 -0.98 9.28
C GLN A 136 3.54 -1.29 7.80
N ARG A 137 2.44 -1.96 7.42
CA ARG A 137 2.12 -2.29 6.03
C ARG A 137 1.69 -1.10 5.20
N GLU A 138 0.97 -0.16 5.81
CA GLU A 138 0.63 1.12 5.17
C GLU A 138 1.90 1.90 4.82
N HIS A 139 2.84 2.05 5.76
CA HIS A 139 4.11 2.72 5.48
C HIS A 139 5.04 1.91 4.58
N PHE A 140 4.96 0.57 4.61
CA PHE A 140 5.71 -0.28 3.68
C PHE A 140 5.20 -0.13 2.23
N GLU A 141 3.91 0.16 2.02
CA GLU A 141 3.36 0.44 0.69
C GLU A 141 4.07 1.64 0.05
N GLU A 142 4.17 2.75 0.77
CA GLU A 142 4.82 3.96 0.27
C GLU A 142 6.34 3.78 0.15
N LEU A 143 6.99 3.19 1.16
CA LEU A 143 8.42 2.86 1.10
C LEU A 143 8.77 1.96 -0.10
N SER A 144 7.87 1.06 -0.49
CA SER A 144 8.11 0.20 -1.66
C SER A 144 8.14 0.99 -2.97
N LYS A 145 7.38 2.09 -3.06
CA LYS A 145 7.44 3.01 -4.20
C LYS A 145 8.76 3.78 -4.17
N ASP A 146 9.12 4.37 -3.03
CA ASP A 146 10.38 5.12 -2.89
C ASP A 146 11.62 4.27 -3.24
N VAL A 147 11.67 3.00 -2.81
CA VAL A 147 12.78 2.09 -3.13
C VAL A 147 12.75 1.65 -4.61
N ASN A 148 11.57 1.52 -5.22
CA ASN A 148 11.48 1.31 -6.67
C ASN A 148 12.02 2.52 -7.42
N ASP A 149 11.64 3.73 -7.01
CA ASP A 149 12.09 4.98 -7.62
C ASP A 149 13.61 5.16 -7.44
N LEU A 150 14.18 4.74 -6.31
CA LEU A 150 15.62 4.67 -6.11
C LEU A 150 16.29 3.78 -7.17
N ILE A 151 15.74 2.58 -7.39
CA ILE A 151 16.27 1.64 -8.38
C ILE A 151 16.15 2.21 -9.80
N GLU A 152 15.06 2.93 -10.11
CA GLU A 152 14.91 3.59 -11.41
C GLU A 152 15.88 4.76 -11.58
N LEU A 153 16.18 5.50 -10.51
CA LEU A 153 17.07 6.66 -10.51
C LEU A 153 18.54 6.28 -10.70
N ILE A 154 19.02 5.27 -9.97
CA ILE A 154 20.46 4.95 -9.88
C ILE A 154 20.80 3.52 -10.29
N GLY A 155 19.81 2.65 -10.53
CA GLY A 155 20.03 1.26 -10.87
C GLY A 155 20.25 0.34 -9.66
N THR A 156 20.44 -0.94 -9.97
CA THR A 156 20.78 -1.98 -8.99
C THR A 156 21.61 -3.07 -9.66
N ASP A 157 22.44 -3.78 -8.90
CA ASP A 157 23.17 -4.97 -9.33
C ASP A 157 22.44 -6.29 -8.99
N LYS A 158 21.34 -6.21 -8.24
CA LYS A 158 20.53 -7.38 -7.85
C LYS A 158 19.50 -7.72 -8.93
N THR A 159 19.21 -9.00 -9.10
CA THR A 159 18.00 -9.43 -9.83
C THR A 159 16.80 -9.30 -8.89
N LEU A 160 15.81 -8.51 -9.29
CA LEU A 160 14.60 -8.24 -8.52
C LEU A 160 13.36 -8.45 -9.38
N TYR A 161 12.23 -8.66 -8.71
CA TYR A 161 10.92 -8.83 -9.31
C TYR A 161 9.98 -7.80 -8.70
N VAL A 162 9.34 -7.01 -9.55
CA VAL A 162 8.26 -6.11 -9.14
C VAL A 162 6.99 -6.95 -9.13
N ASP A 163 6.48 -7.22 -7.94
CA ASP A 163 5.25 -7.97 -7.71
C ASP A 163 4.09 -7.02 -7.40
N PHE A 164 2.85 -7.46 -7.64
CA PHE A 164 1.66 -6.65 -7.36
C PHE A 164 0.49 -7.51 -6.87
N CYS A 165 -0.17 -7.12 -5.77
CA CYS A 165 -1.40 -7.75 -5.27
C CYS A 165 -2.56 -6.76 -5.42
N PRO A 166 -3.59 -7.05 -6.25
CA PRO A 166 -4.71 -6.14 -6.47
C PRO A 166 -5.65 -6.04 -5.28
N MET A 167 -5.62 -6.99 -4.33
CA MET A 167 -6.60 -7.07 -3.24
C MET A 167 -6.23 -6.23 -2.01
N TYR A 168 -5.01 -5.68 -1.96
CA TYR A 168 -4.60 -4.87 -0.83
C TYR A 168 -5.29 -3.48 -0.84
N ASN A 169 -5.36 -2.85 0.34
CA ASN A 169 -5.86 -1.49 0.54
C ASN A 169 -7.23 -1.24 -0.15
N ASN A 170 -8.25 -2.01 0.24
CA ASN A 170 -9.60 -1.93 -0.33
C ASN A 170 -9.64 -2.13 -1.85
N ASN A 171 -8.90 -3.13 -2.35
CA ASN A 171 -8.75 -3.45 -3.77
C ASN A 171 -8.12 -2.35 -4.63
N LYS A 172 -7.43 -1.37 -4.03
CA LYS A 172 -6.58 -0.42 -4.77
C LYS A 172 -5.31 -1.10 -5.27
N GLY A 173 -4.85 -2.11 -4.53
CA GLY A 173 -3.65 -2.88 -4.80
C GLY A 173 -2.36 -2.15 -4.42
N ALA A 174 -1.27 -2.92 -4.33
CA ALA A 174 0.05 -2.39 -4.06
C ALA A 174 1.14 -3.26 -4.68
N MET A 175 2.24 -2.61 -5.06
CA MET A 175 3.45 -3.25 -5.58
C MET A 175 4.47 -3.50 -4.47
N TRP A 176 5.35 -4.49 -4.63
CA TRP A 176 6.57 -4.62 -3.81
C TRP A 176 7.72 -5.18 -4.65
N LEU A 177 8.96 -5.06 -4.15
CA LEU A 177 10.13 -5.68 -4.76
C LEU A 177 10.45 -7.01 -4.07
N SER A 178 10.78 -8.02 -4.86
CA SER A 178 11.11 -9.38 -4.40
C SER A 178 12.44 -9.85 -4.99
N GLU A 179 13.20 -10.61 -4.21
CA GLU A 179 14.42 -11.30 -4.61
C GLU A 179 14.16 -12.70 -5.17
N THR A 180 12.89 -13.14 -5.20
CA THR A 180 12.50 -14.46 -5.72
C THR A 180 11.25 -14.37 -6.59
N GLU A 181 11.13 -15.24 -7.59
CA GLU A 181 9.92 -15.37 -8.44
C GLU A 181 8.68 -15.89 -7.69
N THR A 182 8.89 -16.55 -6.55
CA THR A 182 7.77 -17.06 -5.75
C THR A 182 7.10 -15.91 -5.01
N ILE A 183 5.81 -15.70 -5.29
CA ILE A 183 4.99 -14.68 -4.62
C ILE A 183 4.90 -14.99 -3.12
N LYS A 184 5.34 -14.03 -2.32
CA LYS A 184 5.16 -13.97 -0.87
C LYS A 184 4.67 -12.57 -0.51
N ASN A 185 3.40 -12.44 -0.18
CA ASN A 185 2.74 -11.16 -0.03
C ASN A 185 3.07 -10.50 1.33
N PRO A 186 3.77 -9.35 1.37
CA PRO A 186 4.10 -8.65 2.62
C PRO A 186 2.92 -7.87 3.20
N TYR A 187 1.93 -7.52 2.39
CA TYR A 187 0.76 -6.72 2.74
C TYR A 187 -0.36 -7.51 3.43
N LEU A 188 -0.47 -8.81 3.11
CA LEU A 188 -1.49 -9.69 3.66
C LEU A 188 -0.88 -10.85 4.47
N GLY A 189 0.45 -10.99 4.46
CA GLY A 189 1.20 -11.94 5.29
C GLY A 189 0.68 -13.36 5.16
N THR A 190 0.56 -14.05 6.29
CA THR A 190 0.09 -15.44 6.31
C THR A 190 -1.39 -15.60 5.97
N LYS A 191 -2.18 -14.52 5.97
CA LYS A 191 -3.60 -14.57 5.61
C LYS A 191 -3.81 -14.82 4.12
N MET A 192 -3.00 -14.19 3.26
CA MET A 192 -3.06 -14.36 1.79
C MET A 192 -1.66 -14.36 1.17
N PRO A 193 -0.81 -15.33 1.52
CA PRO A 193 0.63 -15.30 1.19
C PRO A 193 0.88 -15.35 -0.31
N THR A 194 -0.05 -15.92 -1.08
CA THR A 194 0.05 -16.07 -2.54
C THR A 194 -0.75 -15.02 -3.31
N CYS A 195 -1.33 -14.00 -2.66
CA CYS A 195 -1.95 -12.91 -3.41
C CYS A 195 -0.86 -12.11 -4.10
N GLY A 196 -0.84 -12.17 -5.43
CA GLY A 196 -0.05 -11.28 -6.25
C GLY A 196 0.40 -11.93 -7.54
N LYS A 197 0.99 -11.12 -8.41
CA LYS A 197 1.60 -11.54 -9.66
C LYS A 197 2.82 -10.69 -9.96
N MET A 198 3.87 -11.33 -10.47
CA MET A 198 5.04 -10.63 -11.00
C MET A 198 4.61 -9.77 -12.19
N GLN A 199 4.97 -8.49 -12.16
CA GLN A 199 4.73 -7.51 -13.22
C GLN A 199 5.95 -7.35 -14.12
N LYS A 200 7.14 -7.26 -13.52
CA LYS A 200 8.39 -7.00 -14.22
C LYS A 200 9.56 -7.66 -13.50
N LYS A 201 10.54 -8.13 -14.28
CA LYS A 201 11.88 -8.48 -13.79
C LYS A 201 12.84 -7.29 -14.00
N ILE A 202 13.66 -7.01 -13.00
CA ILE A 202 14.77 -6.05 -13.03
C ILE A 202 16.06 -6.88 -13.01
N ASN A 203 16.95 -6.66 -13.98
CA ASN A 203 18.22 -7.38 -14.23
C ASN A 203 18.09 -8.88 -14.55
#